data_AF-A0A817L5V9-F1
#
_entry.id   AF-A0A817L5V9-F1
#
_cell.length_a   1.000
_cell.length_b   1.000
_cell.length_c   1.000
_cell.angle_alpha   90.00
_cell.angle_beta   90.00
_cell.angle_gamma   90.00
#
_symmetry.space_group_name_H-M   'P 1'
#
loop_
_entity.id
_entity.type
_entity.pdbx_description
1 polymer ?
#
loop_
_entity_poly.entity_id
_entity_poly.type
_entity_poly.pdbx_seq_one_letter_code
_entity_poly.pdbx_strand_id
1 'polypeptide(L)'
;MRVKSNSIFIGDDLTQTLLEIPKSLFALAKNDIKEPEAGIDCIICTRHWHQVCALHLDQIWSEGFICTTCIHQYNIKRKENHYIASKLSVNDLSSQLEKRVNDFLHNQGCQTGHVTIRILSSYDKICLVKPQLKKYYPCQAANGYPYRTKAIFAFQKIEDVDVIFCGMYVQEYDEHCPAPNTRRLYILYFDTVHFFQPKIYRTNVYHEILIGYLDYVKQHGYMYAHVWAYPANEGIDYLFHRHPYEQRMLKPTRLQDWCKKMLDKAIAERIVIDYKDIMQDCLDNHVQTVLDIPYFDGDFWPFIIENNIEKLEQEEYANLDDPFESEDSTEISGKRKSVNTYEHKKLKKTTDPMSNSTYLLSTIFSAMEKYKDTFFVIRLHNQITSYSTGNEINAVIQCDLMDTRYAFLSFACDKNYEFSSLRRAKFSTMSLLHELHTSTTDKLIYKCNACRQQCDIRYHCRECKDFDLCEKCYDIEPQHEHEMKRSILSIVDVSQYGKQNSLNVDDKSIANILYKITAMKINATLN
;
A
#
# COMPACT_ATOMS: atom_id res chain seq x y z
N MET A 1 20.31 -18.45 -12.42
CA MET A 1 21.75 -18.12 -12.63
C MET A 1 22.60 -19.25 -12.07
N ARG A 2 23.42 -19.92 -12.89
CA ARG A 2 24.51 -20.77 -12.38
C ARG A 2 25.76 -19.91 -12.28
N VAL A 3 26.17 -19.55 -11.06
CA VAL A 3 27.43 -18.84 -10.82
C VAL A 3 28.59 -19.80 -11.07
N LYS A 4 29.33 -19.60 -12.17
CA LYS A 4 30.42 -20.48 -12.61
C LYS A 4 31.70 -20.37 -11.76
N SER A 5 31.87 -19.29 -10.99
CA SER A 5 33.03 -19.07 -10.09
C SER A 5 32.94 -19.87 -8.79
N ASN A 6 34.08 -20.13 -8.13
CA ASN A 6 34.15 -20.75 -6.79
C ASN A 6 33.78 -19.79 -5.64
N SER A 7 33.55 -18.53 -5.97
CA SER A 7 33.13 -17.49 -5.04
C SER A 7 31.82 -16.87 -5.47
N ILE A 8 31.07 -16.35 -4.50
CA ILE A 8 29.83 -15.61 -4.65
C ILE A 8 30.10 -14.17 -4.20
N PHE A 9 29.75 -13.21 -5.04
CA PHE A 9 29.86 -11.79 -4.72
C PHE A 9 28.56 -11.34 -4.04
N ILE A 10 28.68 -10.83 -2.81
CA ILE A 10 27.56 -10.32 -2.00
C ILE A 10 27.75 -8.83 -1.78
N GLY A 11 26.71 -8.03 -1.98
CA GLY A 11 26.69 -6.63 -1.60
C GLY A 11 25.25 -6.15 -1.44
N ASP A 12 25.08 -5.07 -0.69
CA ASP A 12 23.76 -4.48 -0.46
C ASP A 12 23.29 -3.63 -1.65
N ASP A 13 24.16 -3.36 -2.62
CA ASP A 13 23.87 -2.67 -3.88
C ASP A 13 24.98 -2.93 -4.92
N LEU A 14 24.66 -2.79 -6.21
CA LEU A 14 25.59 -2.85 -7.35
C LEU A 14 26.58 -1.69 -7.38
N THR A 15 26.29 -0.60 -6.66
CA THR A 15 27.17 0.57 -6.52
C THR A 15 28.24 0.39 -5.44
N GLN A 16 28.11 -0.62 -4.58
CA GLN A 16 29.05 -0.91 -3.52
C GLN A 16 30.09 -1.96 -3.98
N THR A 17 31.28 -1.91 -3.38
CA THR A 17 32.28 -2.95 -3.58
C THR A 17 31.71 -4.28 -3.08
N LEU A 18 31.45 -5.20 -4.01
CA LEU A 18 30.90 -6.51 -3.68
C LEU A 18 31.94 -7.33 -2.90
N LEU A 19 31.51 -7.88 -1.76
CA LEU A 19 32.31 -8.78 -0.95
C LEU A 19 32.36 -10.16 -1.62
N GLU A 20 33.56 -10.61 -1.95
CA GLU A 20 33.77 -11.95 -2.48
C GLU A 20 33.77 -12.99 -1.34
N ILE A 21 32.76 -13.85 -1.30
CA ILE A 21 32.64 -14.95 -0.34
C ILE A 21 32.86 -16.30 -1.03
N PRO A 22 33.86 -17.09 -0.62
CA PRO A 22 34.03 -18.46 -1.11
C PRO A 22 32.78 -19.32 -0.87
N LYS A 23 32.40 -20.13 -1.86
CA LYS A 23 31.24 -21.05 -1.75
C LYS A 23 31.35 -22.03 -0.57
N SER A 24 32.57 -22.35 -0.14
CA SER A 24 32.83 -23.23 1.01
C SER A 24 32.35 -22.66 2.35
N LEU A 25 32.12 -21.34 2.44
CA LEU A 25 31.59 -20.71 3.65
C LEU A 25 30.06 -20.76 3.74
N PHE A 26 29.37 -21.17 2.67
CA PHE A 26 27.92 -21.31 2.67
C PHE A 26 27.53 -22.69 3.19
N ALA A 27 26.58 -22.71 4.12
CA ALA A 27 25.96 -23.95 4.57
C ALA A 27 25.00 -24.49 3.50
N LEU A 28 25.21 -25.73 3.08
CA LEU A 28 24.20 -26.44 2.30
C LEU A 28 23.01 -26.75 3.21
N ALA A 29 21.88 -26.11 2.94
CA ALA A 29 20.64 -26.32 3.68
C ALA A 29 19.50 -26.66 2.72
N LYS A 30 18.53 -27.41 3.22
CA LYS A 30 17.25 -27.62 2.56
C LYS A 30 16.22 -26.74 3.24
N ASN A 31 15.37 -26.10 2.45
CA ASN A 31 14.30 -25.27 2.98
C ASN A 31 13.10 -26.14 3.41
N ASP A 32 13.30 -26.99 4.41
CA ASP A 32 12.29 -27.90 4.98
C ASP A 32 12.13 -27.78 6.50
N ILE A 33 12.73 -26.76 7.10
CA ILE A 33 12.56 -26.40 8.50
C ILE A 33 11.16 -25.80 8.68
N LYS A 34 10.38 -26.36 9.61
CA LYS A 34 9.06 -25.84 10.02
C LYS A 34 9.13 -25.42 11.47
N GLU A 35 8.91 -24.13 11.71
CA GLU A 35 8.85 -23.60 13.08
C GLU A 35 7.55 -24.05 13.76
N PRO A 36 7.62 -24.66 14.95
CA PRO A 36 6.42 -25.00 15.73
C PRO A 36 5.75 -23.72 16.26
N GLU A 37 4.42 -23.75 16.41
CA GLU A 37 3.71 -22.65 17.07
C GLU A 37 4.15 -22.53 18.53
N ALA A 38 4.24 -21.29 19.02
CA ALA A 38 4.49 -21.03 20.43
C ALA A 38 3.42 -21.67 21.31
N GLY A 39 3.88 -22.29 22.40
CA GLY A 39 3.03 -22.91 23.40
C GLY A 39 2.81 -22.00 24.61
N ILE A 40 1.72 -22.23 25.34
CA ILE A 40 1.40 -21.54 26.57
C ILE A 40 0.67 -22.49 27.53
N ASP A 41 1.02 -22.43 28.81
CA ASP A 41 0.43 -23.29 29.83
C ASP A 41 -0.64 -22.54 30.61
N CYS A 42 -1.73 -23.25 30.92
CA CYS A 42 -2.75 -22.72 31.83
C CYS A 42 -2.16 -22.62 33.24
N ILE A 43 -2.20 -21.44 33.86
CA ILE A 43 -1.66 -21.23 35.21
C ILE A 43 -2.41 -21.98 36.32
N ILE A 44 -3.59 -22.55 36.01
CA ILE A 44 -4.43 -23.30 36.96
C ILE A 44 -4.25 -24.81 36.79
N CYS A 45 -4.52 -25.34 35.60
CA CYS A 45 -4.51 -26.78 35.35
C CYS A 45 -3.23 -27.30 34.68
N THR A 46 -2.25 -26.40 34.42
CA THR A 46 -0.93 -26.68 33.82
C THR A 46 -0.96 -27.42 32.49
N ARG A 47 -2.13 -27.53 31.83
CA ARG A 47 -2.24 -28.09 30.48
C ARG A 47 -1.62 -27.14 29.48
N HIS A 48 -0.93 -27.73 28.49
CA HIS A 48 -0.29 -27.03 27.39
C HIS A 48 -1.27 -26.71 26.26
N TRP A 49 -1.17 -25.50 25.71
CA TRP A 49 -1.99 -25.00 24.60
C TRP A 49 -1.12 -24.32 23.56
N HIS A 50 -1.55 -24.34 22.29
CA HIS A 50 -0.97 -23.43 21.30
C HIS A 50 -1.40 -21.99 21.62
N GLN A 51 -0.48 -21.05 21.65
CA GLN A 51 -0.75 -19.64 21.94
C GLN A 51 -1.82 -19.04 21.01
N VAL A 52 -1.76 -19.38 19.72
CA VAL A 52 -2.75 -18.96 18.72
C VAL A 52 -4.14 -19.57 19.00
N CYS A 53 -4.22 -20.81 19.52
CA CYS A 53 -5.52 -21.39 19.93
C CYS A 53 -6.05 -20.73 21.20
N ALA A 54 -5.15 -20.38 22.12
CA ALA A 54 -5.47 -19.73 23.37
C ALA A 54 -5.94 -18.27 23.19
N LEU A 55 -5.64 -17.66 22.03
CA LEU A 55 -5.81 -16.23 21.75
C LEU A 55 -5.29 -15.38 22.92
N HIS A 56 -4.02 -15.61 23.28
CA HIS A 56 -3.39 -14.97 24.44
C HIS A 56 -2.15 -14.19 24.03
N LEU A 57 -2.06 -12.94 24.48
CA LEU A 57 -0.88 -12.10 24.41
C LEU A 57 -0.60 -11.55 25.81
N ASP A 58 0.65 -11.71 26.28
CA ASP A 58 1.06 -11.25 27.61
C ASP A 58 0.96 -9.72 27.74
N GLN A 59 1.07 -9.00 26.63
CA GLN A 59 0.91 -7.55 26.59
C GLN A 59 -0.54 -7.11 26.90
N ILE A 60 -1.53 -7.95 26.58
CA ILE A 60 -2.94 -7.72 26.91
C ILE A 60 -3.25 -8.25 28.30
N TRP A 61 -2.82 -9.49 28.58
CA TRP A 61 -3.10 -10.23 29.80
C TRP A 61 -1.81 -10.67 30.50
N SER A 62 -1.19 -9.72 31.20
CA SER A 62 0.09 -9.93 31.90
C SER A 62 0.01 -10.90 33.09
N GLU A 63 -1.20 -11.21 33.58
CA GLU A 63 -1.40 -12.15 34.69
C GLU A 63 -1.31 -13.63 34.27
N GLY A 64 -1.11 -13.88 32.97
CA GLY A 64 -0.95 -15.22 32.42
C GLY A 64 -2.26 -15.82 31.91
N PHE A 65 -2.11 -16.97 31.24
CA PHE A 65 -3.22 -17.63 30.55
C PHE A 65 -3.98 -18.58 31.46
N ILE A 66 -5.32 -18.50 31.43
CA ILE A 66 -6.22 -19.42 32.12
C ILE A 66 -7.14 -20.06 31.08
N CYS A 67 -7.05 -21.37 30.81
CA CYS A 67 -7.87 -22.00 29.77
C CYS A 67 -9.38 -21.87 30.01
N THR A 68 -10.18 -21.96 28.93
CA THR A 68 -11.65 -21.79 28.98
C THR A 68 -12.32 -22.78 29.95
N THR A 69 -11.84 -24.02 30.03
CA THR A 69 -12.34 -25.00 31.01
C THR A 69 -12.18 -24.51 32.45
N CYS A 70 -11.02 -23.97 32.81
CA CYS A 70 -10.78 -23.46 34.16
C CYS A 70 -11.58 -22.18 34.45
N ILE A 71 -11.76 -21.31 33.46
CA ILE A 71 -12.63 -20.12 33.59
C ILE A 71 -14.04 -20.54 33.99
N HIS A 72 -14.63 -21.49 33.26
CA HIS A 72 -16.00 -21.94 33.53
C HIS A 72 -16.10 -22.70 34.84
N GLN A 73 -15.14 -23.60 35.14
CA GLN A 73 -15.16 -24.42 36.35
C GLN A 73 -15.03 -23.59 37.64
N TYR A 74 -14.17 -22.57 37.63
CA TYR A 74 -13.89 -21.73 38.81
C TYR A 74 -14.60 -20.37 38.76
N ASN A 75 -15.47 -20.14 37.77
CA ASN A 75 -16.21 -18.89 37.55
C ASN A 75 -15.30 -17.63 37.57
N ILE A 76 -14.15 -17.72 36.89
CA ILE A 76 -13.14 -16.66 36.86
C ILE A 76 -13.55 -15.59 35.87
N LYS A 77 -13.55 -14.32 36.28
CA LYS A 77 -13.73 -13.19 35.36
C LYS A 77 -12.38 -12.78 34.78
N ARG A 78 -12.17 -12.99 33.48
CA ARG A 78 -10.98 -12.46 32.79
C ARG A 78 -11.07 -10.95 32.64
N LYS A 79 -9.92 -10.28 32.69
CA LYS A 79 -9.78 -8.89 32.26
C LYS A 79 -10.23 -8.76 30.80
N GLU A 80 -11.08 -7.79 30.51
CA GLU A 80 -11.58 -7.54 29.17
C GLU A 80 -10.46 -7.04 28.25
N ASN A 81 -10.47 -7.46 26.98
CA ASN A 81 -9.59 -6.88 25.97
C ASN A 81 -10.17 -5.54 25.49
N HIS A 82 -9.43 -4.44 25.71
CA HIS A 82 -9.83 -3.12 25.24
C HIS A 82 -9.17 -2.72 23.91
N TYR A 83 -8.24 -3.51 23.39
CA TYR A 83 -7.59 -3.29 22.10
C TYR A 83 -8.41 -3.91 20.97
N ILE A 84 -9.57 -3.30 20.72
CA ILE A 84 -10.55 -3.76 19.71
C ILE A 84 -10.72 -2.74 18.59
N ALA A 85 -11.16 -3.20 17.42
CA ALA A 85 -11.26 -2.38 16.22
C ALA A 85 -12.23 -1.20 16.40
N SER A 86 -13.34 -1.43 17.10
CA SER A 86 -14.36 -0.39 17.33
C SER A 86 -13.87 0.77 18.19
N LYS A 87 -12.82 0.57 19.00
CA LYS A 87 -12.20 1.59 19.86
C LYS A 87 -11.08 2.38 19.18
N LEU A 88 -10.68 2.03 17.96
CA LEU A 88 -9.76 2.86 17.18
C LEU A 88 -10.43 4.16 16.74
N SER A 89 -9.62 5.19 16.46
CA SER A 89 -10.10 6.52 16.07
C SER A 89 -11.06 6.48 14.88
N VAL A 90 -12.18 7.16 15.01
CA VAL A 90 -13.21 7.29 13.99
C VAL A 90 -13.07 8.65 13.33
N ASN A 91 -13.22 8.68 12.01
CA ASN A 91 -13.38 9.91 11.22
C ASN A 91 -14.59 9.80 10.30
N ASP A 92 -14.92 10.90 9.63
CA ASP A 92 -16.07 11.01 8.72
C ASP A 92 -16.04 9.91 7.64
N LEU A 93 -14.93 9.76 6.92
CA LEU A 93 -14.75 8.70 5.91
C LEU A 93 -15.03 7.30 6.47
N SER A 94 -14.41 6.94 7.60
CA SER A 94 -14.61 5.63 8.22
C SER A 94 -16.06 5.40 8.63
N SER A 95 -16.72 6.44 9.15
CA SER A 95 -18.12 6.38 9.58
C SER A 95 -19.06 6.16 8.40
N GLN A 96 -18.82 6.86 7.29
CA GLN A 96 -19.64 6.73 6.09
C GLN A 96 -19.48 5.36 5.43
N LEU A 97 -18.24 4.86 5.32
CA LEU A 97 -17.99 3.52 4.79
C LEU A 97 -18.62 2.43 5.68
N GLU A 98 -18.41 2.54 7.00
CA GLU A 98 -18.97 1.61 7.99
C GLU A 98 -20.49 1.59 7.93
N LYS A 99 -21.12 2.78 7.92
CA LYS A 99 -22.57 2.91 7.79
C LYS A 99 -23.07 2.27 6.50
N ARG A 100 -22.46 2.59 5.36
CA ARG A 100 -22.88 2.06 4.06
C ARG A 100 -22.85 0.53 4.03
N VAL A 101 -21.78 -0.09 4.51
CA VAL A 101 -21.63 -1.55 4.53
C VAL A 101 -22.64 -2.20 5.47
N ASN A 102 -22.82 -1.64 6.67
CA ASN A 102 -23.76 -2.20 7.64
C ASN A 102 -25.23 -1.98 7.23
N ASP A 103 -25.57 -0.85 6.61
CA ASP A 103 -26.88 -0.60 6.03
C ASP A 103 -27.18 -1.60 4.90
N PHE A 104 -26.20 -1.87 4.02
CA PHE A 104 -26.32 -2.92 3.01
C PHE A 104 -26.61 -4.29 3.65
N LEU A 105 -25.82 -4.70 4.63
CA LEU A 105 -25.99 -5.99 5.30
C LEU A 105 -27.36 -6.09 5.98
N HIS A 106 -27.78 -5.04 6.68
CA HIS A 106 -29.10 -4.95 7.31
C HIS A 106 -30.22 -5.07 6.27
N ASN A 107 -30.13 -4.37 5.14
CA ASN A 107 -31.12 -4.42 4.06
C ASN A 107 -31.17 -5.78 3.36
N GLN A 108 -30.09 -6.56 3.38
CA GLN A 108 -30.07 -7.95 2.92
C GLN A 108 -30.62 -8.94 3.96
N GLY A 109 -31.09 -8.46 5.12
CA GLY A 109 -31.58 -9.29 6.22
C GLY A 109 -30.47 -9.97 7.03
N CYS A 110 -29.23 -9.51 6.91
CA CYS A 110 -28.09 -10.07 7.61
C CYS A 110 -28.05 -9.55 9.06
N GLN A 111 -28.41 -10.41 10.02
CA GLN A 111 -28.43 -10.06 11.45
C GLN A 111 -27.08 -10.25 12.14
N THR A 112 -26.15 -10.93 11.49
CA THR A 112 -24.78 -11.17 11.98
C THR A 112 -23.77 -10.51 11.05
N GLY A 113 -22.58 -10.20 11.55
CA GLY A 113 -21.49 -9.72 10.70
C GLY A 113 -21.31 -8.22 10.63
N HIS A 114 -21.61 -7.49 11.72
CA HIS A 114 -21.25 -6.08 11.88
C HIS A 114 -19.79 -5.83 11.45
N VAL A 115 -19.62 -4.88 10.54
CA VAL A 115 -18.32 -4.47 10.01
C VAL A 115 -17.88 -3.20 10.71
N THR A 116 -16.60 -3.13 11.06
CA THR A 116 -15.94 -1.92 11.54
C THR A 116 -14.92 -1.49 10.50
N ILE A 117 -14.89 -0.23 10.09
CA ILE A 117 -13.92 0.27 9.10
C ILE A 117 -13.11 1.39 9.74
N ARG A 118 -11.79 1.40 9.58
CA ARG A 118 -10.91 2.41 10.18
C ARG A 118 -9.85 2.90 9.19
N ILE A 119 -9.55 4.19 9.26
CA ILE A 119 -8.43 4.81 8.56
C ILE A 119 -7.26 4.81 9.54
N LEU A 120 -6.28 3.95 9.28
CA LEU A 120 -5.17 3.70 10.21
C LEU A 120 -3.95 4.60 9.92
N SER A 121 -3.90 5.20 8.74
CA SER A 121 -2.88 6.17 8.34
C SER A 121 -3.47 7.11 7.29
N SER A 122 -3.10 8.39 7.35
CA SER A 122 -3.57 9.46 6.47
C SER A 122 -2.62 10.65 6.53
N TYR A 123 -1.76 10.87 5.54
CA TYR A 123 -0.82 12.01 5.54
C TYR A 123 -0.29 12.31 4.14
N ASP A 124 0.40 13.45 4.01
CA ASP A 124 0.81 13.99 2.72
C ASP A 124 2.17 13.43 2.27
N LYS A 125 2.25 13.08 0.98
CA LYS A 125 3.43 12.62 0.25
C LYS A 125 3.57 13.39 -1.06
N ILE A 126 4.71 13.24 -1.71
CA ILE A 126 4.96 13.79 -3.05
C ILE A 126 5.41 12.64 -3.95
N CYS A 127 4.69 12.42 -5.05
CA CYS A 127 5.12 11.52 -6.11
C CYS A 127 6.17 12.25 -6.93
N LEU A 128 7.45 11.94 -6.70
CA LEU A 128 8.56 12.55 -7.44
C LEU A 128 8.61 12.00 -8.87
N VAL A 129 8.77 12.92 -9.83
CA VAL A 129 9.01 12.52 -11.22
C VAL A 129 10.38 11.87 -11.32
N LYS A 130 10.42 10.68 -11.91
CA LYS A 130 11.63 9.88 -12.04
C LYS A 130 12.70 10.55 -12.92
N PRO A 131 13.98 10.23 -12.72
CA PRO A 131 15.09 11.00 -13.28
C PRO A 131 15.12 11.06 -14.81
N GLN A 132 14.79 9.97 -15.52
CA GLN A 132 14.92 9.93 -16.98
C GLN A 132 13.88 10.83 -17.64
N LEU A 133 12.63 10.80 -17.17
CA LEU A 133 11.59 11.70 -17.66
C LEU A 133 11.93 13.17 -17.39
N LYS A 134 12.50 13.46 -16.22
CA LYS A 134 12.95 14.82 -15.87
C LYS A 134 14.08 15.30 -16.77
N LYS A 135 15.04 14.42 -17.10
CA LYS A 135 16.15 14.70 -18.03
C LYS A 135 15.64 14.87 -19.47
N TYR A 136 14.66 14.08 -19.89
CA TYR A 136 14.09 14.15 -21.23
C TYR A 136 13.23 15.41 -21.43
N TYR A 137 12.59 15.93 -20.37
CA TYR A 137 11.80 17.18 -20.38
C TYR A 137 12.27 18.20 -19.31
N PRO A 138 13.48 18.78 -19.40
CA PRO A 138 14.10 19.56 -18.32
C PRO A 138 13.30 20.77 -17.82
N CYS A 139 12.56 21.42 -18.71
CA CYS A 139 11.80 22.64 -18.41
C CYS A 139 10.27 22.44 -18.40
N GLN A 140 9.79 21.23 -18.73
CA GLN A 140 8.35 20.94 -18.86
C GLN A 140 7.87 19.94 -17.80
N ALA A 141 8.71 18.99 -17.39
CA ALA A 141 8.35 18.03 -16.37
C ALA A 141 8.22 18.69 -15.00
N ALA A 142 7.11 18.40 -14.30
CA ALA A 142 6.93 18.81 -12.91
C ALA A 142 8.01 18.17 -12.00
N ASN A 143 8.31 18.81 -10.87
CA ASN A 143 9.20 18.20 -9.87
C ASN A 143 8.53 17.02 -9.14
N GLY A 144 7.22 17.05 -9.02
CA GLY A 144 6.42 16.00 -8.42
C GLY A 144 4.97 16.43 -8.21
N TYR A 145 4.16 15.49 -7.79
CA TYR A 145 2.73 15.65 -7.59
C TYR A 145 2.38 15.37 -6.12
N PRO A 146 1.96 16.38 -5.34
CA PRO A 146 1.56 16.16 -3.96
C PRO A 146 0.25 15.36 -3.88
N TYR A 147 0.17 14.43 -2.94
CA TYR A 147 -1.01 13.63 -2.69
C TYR A 147 -1.11 13.26 -1.22
N ARG A 148 -2.33 12.95 -0.76
CA ARG A 148 -2.55 12.32 0.53
C ARG A 148 -2.60 10.81 0.36
N THR A 149 -1.79 10.07 1.11
CA THR A 149 -1.93 8.61 1.18
C THR A 149 -2.82 8.22 2.35
N LYS A 150 -3.65 7.19 2.18
CA LYS A 150 -4.45 6.62 3.27
C LYS A 150 -4.36 5.10 3.30
N ALA A 151 -4.39 4.54 4.52
CA ALA A 151 -4.48 3.10 4.78
C ALA A 151 -5.82 2.79 5.45
N ILE A 152 -6.67 2.00 4.78
CA ILE A 152 -8.07 1.76 5.14
C ILE A 152 -8.27 0.27 5.37
N PHE A 153 -8.75 -0.12 6.55
CA PHE A 153 -8.93 -1.53 6.89
C PHE A 153 -10.32 -1.81 7.44
N ALA A 154 -10.85 -2.98 7.08
CA ALA A 154 -12.16 -3.45 7.52
C ALA A 154 -12.03 -4.72 8.37
N PHE A 155 -12.80 -4.74 9.46
CA PHE A 155 -12.82 -5.76 10.48
C PHE A 155 -14.23 -6.30 10.65
N GLN A 156 -14.35 -7.58 10.95
CA GLN A 156 -15.61 -8.20 11.34
C GLN A 156 -15.42 -8.97 12.64
N LYS A 157 -16.38 -8.83 13.55
CA LYS A 157 -16.41 -9.61 14.78
C LYS A 157 -16.95 -11.02 14.51
N ILE A 158 -16.11 -12.03 14.68
CA ILE A 158 -16.43 -13.46 14.50
C ILE A 158 -16.20 -14.18 15.83
N GLU A 159 -17.26 -14.69 16.45
CA GLU A 159 -17.24 -15.27 17.81
C GLU A 159 -16.59 -14.31 18.82
N ASP A 160 -17.08 -13.07 18.84
CA ASP A 160 -16.61 -11.97 19.70
C ASP A 160 -15.14 -11.52 19.52
N VAL A 161 -14.44 -12.03 18.51
CA VAL A 161 -13.06 -11.63 18.17
C VAL A 161 -13.04 -10.87 16.86
N ASP A 162 -12.39 -9.70 16.84
CA ASP A 162 -12.19 -8.93 15.61
C ASP A 162 -11.27 -9.70 14.64
N VAL A 163 -11.69 -9.75 13.38
CA VAL A 163 -10.92 -10.36 12.28
C VAL A 163 -10.84 -9.34 11.16
N ILE A 164 -9.61 -8.93 10.82
CA ILE A 164 -9.37 -8.11 9.63
C ILE A 164 -9.65 -8.96 8.39
N PHE A 165 -10.37 -8.42 7.43
CA PHE A 165 -10.74 -9.17 6.22
C PHE A 165 -10.44 -8.43 4.92
N CYS A 166 -10.17 -7.14 4.99
CA CYS A 166 -9.90 -6.28 3.84
C CYS A 166 -8.97 -5.13 4.24
N GLY A 167 -8.03 -4.79 3.37
CA GLY A 167 -7.12 -3.65 3.51
C GLY A 167 -6.94 -2.95 2.17
N MET A 168 -6.86 -1.62 2.19
CA MET A 168 -6.73 -0.79 1.01
C MET A 168 -5.76 0.37 1.24
N TYR A 169 -4.88 0.62 0.26
CA TYR A 169 -4.02 1.80 0.22
C TYR A 169 -4.38 2.64 -1.00
N VAL A 170 -4.44 3.95 -0.81
CA VAL A 170 -4.89 4.91 -1.83
C VAL A 170 -3.99 6.14 -1.87
N GLN A 171 -4.04 6.84 -3.00
CA GLN A 171 -3.40 8.12 -3.24
C GLN A 171 -4.45 9.12 -3.72
N GLU A 172 -4.61 10.21 -2.98
CA GLU A 172 -5.57 11.27 -3.23
C GLU A 172 -4.84 12.53 -3.70
N TYR A 173 -4.96 12.86 -4.99
CA TYR A 173 -4.42 14.07 -5.59
C TYR A 173 -5.54 15.11 -5.66
N ASP A 174 -5.45 16.11 -4.79
CA ASP A 174 -6.53 17.08 -4.57
C ASP A 174 -6.58 18.17 -5.66
N GLU A 175 -7.29 19.26 -5.36
CA GLU A 175 -7.42 20.42 -6.25
C GLU A 175 -6.17 21.31 -6.34
N HIS A 176 -5.25 21.19 -5.37
CA HIS A 176 -4.01 21.95 -5.33
C HIS A 176 -2.87 21.22 -6.05
N CYS A 177 -2.99 19.91 -6.27
CA CYS A 177 -2.08 19.16 -7.11
C CYS A 177 -2.10 19.69 -8.56
N PRO A 178 -0.95 19.91 -9.21
CA PRO A 178 -0.91 20.32 -10.62
C PRO A 178 -1.39 19.21 -11.56
N ALA A 179 -1.82 19.62 -12.75
CA ALA A 179 -2.14 18.69 -13.84
C ALA A 179 -0.88 17.87 -14.23
N PRO A 180 -1.04 16.61 -14.68
CA PRO A 180 -2.29 15.92 -15.01
C PRO A 180 -2.99 15.23 -13.82
N ASN A 181 -2.44 15.33 -12.60
CA ASN A 181 -2.90 14.58 -11.43
C ASN A 181 -4.05 15.24 -10.65
N THR A 182 -4.34 16.52 -10.87
CA THR A 182 -5.38 17.28 -10.17
C THR A 182 -6.72 16.55 -10.07
N ARG A 183 -7.30 16.49 -8.86
CA ARG A 183 -8.61 15.86 -8.55
C ARG A 183 -8.71 14.40 -8.99
N ARG A 184 -7.66 13.60 -8.77
CA ARG A 184 -7.63 12.17 -9.10
C ARG A 184 -7.39 11.31 -7.86
N LEU A 185 -8.17 10.24 -7.75
CA LEU A 185 -7.93 9.15 -6.81
C LEU A 185 -7.18 8.02 -7.54
N TYR A 186 -6.18 7.42 -6.91
CA TYR A 186 -5.58 6.16 -7.35
C TYR A 186 -5.67 5.11 -6.24
N ILE A 187 -6.29 3.96 -6.53
CA ILE A 187 -6.35 2.82 -5.62
C ILE A 187 -5.10 1.97 -5.86
N LEU A 188 -4.12 2.12 -4.98
CA LEU A 188 -2.80 1.52 -5.14
C LEU A 188 -2.81 0.02 -4.80
N TYR A 189 -3.40 -0.35 -3.67
CA TYR A 189 -3.51 -1.74 -3.23
C TYR A 189 -4.90 -2.02 -2.68
N PHE A 190 -5.46 -3.19 -2.99
CA PHE A 190 -6.65 -3.73 -2.37
C PHE A 190 -6.43 -5.24 -2.17
N ASP A 191 -6.36 -5.67 -0.92
CA ASP A 191 -6.10 -7.06 -0.56
C ASP A 191 -7.13 -7.57 0.43
N THR A 192 -7.38 -8.88 0.43
CA THR A 192 -8.46 -9.48 1.23
C THR A 192 -8.09 -10.86 1.76
N VAL A 193 -8.60 -11.18 2.95
CA VAL A 193 -8.61 -12.55 3.47
C VAL A 193 -10.04 -13.05 3.55
N HIS A 194 -10.26 -14.26 3.04
CA HIS A 194 -11.57 -14.73 2.62
C HIS A 194 -12.55 -15.12 3.76
N PHE A 195 -12.24 -14.79 5.02
CA PHE A 195 -12.92 -15.27 6.23
C PHE A 195 -14.23 -14.56 6.59
N PHE A 196 -14.64 -13.53 5.84
CA PHE A 196 -15.90 -12.84 6.09
C PHE A 196 -17.11 -13.79 6.19
N GLN A 197 -17.97 -13.55 7.18
CA GLN A 197 -19.18 -14.31 7.48
C GLN A 197 -20.42 -13.40 7.54
N PRO A 198 -21.54 -13.73 6.89
CA PRO A 198 -21.75 -14.89 6.02
C PRO A 198 -21.00 -14.80 4.69
N LYS A 199 -20.44 -15.93 4.23
CA LYS A 199 -19.63 -16.01 3.00
C LYS A 199 -20.36 -15.51 1.75
N ILE A 200 -21.68 -15.63 1.71
CA ILE A 200 -22.51 -15.23 0.56
C ILE A 200 -22.43 -13.72 0.27
N TYR A 201 -22.26 -12.88 1.29
CA TYR A 201 -22.20 -11.43 1.14
C TYR A 201 -20.78 -10.89 0.95
N ARG A 202 -19.76 -11.74 1.05
CA ARG A 202 -18.35 -11.32 1.08
C ARG A 202 -17.96 -10.44 -0.11
N THR A 203 -18.25 -10.90 -1.33
CA THR A 203 -17.93 -10.12 -2.54
C THR A 203 -18.72 -8.80 -2.59
N ASN A 204 -19.99 -8.82 -2.18
CA ASN A 204 -20.81 -7.62 -2.14
C ASN A 204 -20.25 -6.61 -1.14
N VAL A 205 -19.82 -7.05 0.04
CA VAL A 205 -19.18 -6.16 1.04
C VAL A 205 -17.92 -5.51 0.48
N TYR A 206 -17.07 -6.25 -0.24
CA TYR A 206 -15.90 -5.65 -0.89
C TYR A 206 -16.28 -4.57 -1.90
N HIS A 207 -17.34 -4.83 -2.70
CA HIS A 207 -17.87 -3.84 -3.63
C HIS A 207 -18.46 -2.63 -2.88
N GLU A 208 -19.19 -2.83 -1.78
CA GLU A 208 -19.74 -1.71 -1.00
C GLU A 208 -18.67 -0.80 -0.43
N ILE A 209 -17.53 -1.35 0.01
CA ILE A 209 -16.39 -0.57 0.50
C ILE A 209 -15.82 0.30 -0.63
N LEU A 210 -15.55 -0.30 -1.79
CA LEU A 210 -14.99 0.41 -2.95
C LEU A 210 -15.96 1.47 -3.50
N ILE A 211 -17.23 1.12 -3.66
CA ILE A 211 -18.26 2.02 -4.17
C ILE A 211 -18.51 3.16 -3.18
N GLY A 212 -18.56 2.85 -1.88
CA GLY A 212 -18.67 3.87 -0.83
C GLY A 212 -17.49 4.83 -0.84
N TYR A 213 -16.29 4.34 -1.14
CA TYR A 213 -15.11 5.18 -1.24
C TYR A 213 -15.16 6.10 -2.48
N LEU A 214 -15.60 5.57 -3.63
CA LEU A 214 -15.83 6.36 -4.85
C LEU A 214 -16.88 7.45 -4.63
N ASP A 215 -17.97 7.14 -3.94
CA ASP A 215 -19.01 8.11 -3.58
C ASP A 215 -18.47 9.19 -2.64
N TYR A 216 -17.70 8.79 -1.63
CA TYR A 216 -17.05 9.72 -0.71
C TYR A 216 -16.16 10.71 -1.46
N VAL A 217 -15.20 10.24 -2.25
CA VAL A 217 -14.30 11.16 -2.97
C VAL A 217 -15.03 11.99 -4.02
N LYS A 218 -16.09 11.46 -4.64
CA LYS A 218 -16.95 12.23 -5.55
C LYS A 218 -17.58 13.44 -4.83
N GLN A 219 -18.11 13.25 -3.63
CA GLN A 219 -18.69 14.33 -2.82
C GLN A 219 -17.65 15.38 -2.41
N HIS A 220 -16.38 14.97 -2.32
CA HIS A 220 -15.24 15.85 -2.02
C HIS A 220 -14.55 16.41 -3.27
N GLY A 221 -15.21 16.35 -4.43
CA GLY A 221 -14.78 17.04 -5.64
C GLY A 221 -13.65 16.35 -6.42
N TYR A 222 -13.39 15.06 -6.17
CA TYR A 222 -12.53 14.26 -7.05
C TYR A 222 -13.28 13.93 -8.34
N MET A 223 -12.61 14.12 -9.48
CA MET A 223 -13.23 13.98 -10.80
C MET A 223 -13.02 12.59 -11.40
N TYR A 224 -11.88 11.98 -11.09
CA TYR A 224 -11.53 10.66 -11.61
C TYR A 224 -11.02 9.75 -10.51
N ALA A 225 -11.23 8.44 -10.69
CA ALA A 225 -10.54 7.41 -9.95
C ALA A 225 -9.82 6.46 -10.92
N HIS A 226 -8.71 5.90 -10.48
CA HIS A 226 -7.85 5.04 -11.27
C HIS A 226 -7.62 3.71 -10.56
N VAL A 227 -7.77 2.62 -11.29
CA VAL A 227 -7.55 1.26 -10.80
C VAL A 227 -6.68 0.48 -11.78
N TRP A 228 -5.56 -0.05 -11.27
CA TRP A 228 -4.76 -1.04 -11.98
C TRP A 228 -5.13 -2.44 -11.48
N ALA A 229 -5.92 -3.17 -12.29
CA ALA A 229 -6.40 -4.51 -11.99
C ALA A 229 -5.32 -5.57 -12.26
N TYR A 230 -4.29 -5.60 -11.41
CA TYR A 230 -3.21 -6.57 -11.50
C TYR A 230 -3.21 -7.52 -10.29
N PRO A 231 -3.41 -8.83 -10.50
CA PRO A 231 -3.38 -9.79 -9.40
C PRO A 231 -1.94 -9.99 -8.91
N ALA A 232 -1.78 -10.27 -7.61
CA ALA A 232 -0.49 -10.63 -7.07
C ALA A 232 0.04 -11.91 -7.74
N ASN A 233 1.35 -11.97 -7.98
CA ASN A 233 1.99 -13.18 -8.48
C ASN A 233 1.89 -14.31 -7.45
N GLU A 234 1.94 -15.56 -7.91
CA GLU A 234 1.90 -16.72 -7.01
C GLU A 234 3.01 -16.63 -5.94
N GLY A 235 2.62 -16.76 -4.68
CA GLY A 235 3.52 -16.67 -3.53
C GLY A 235 3.94 -15.25 -3.12
N ILE A 236 3.37 -14.21 -3.71
CA ILE A 236 3.56 -12.81 -3.28
C ILE A 236 2.25 -12.31 -2.65
N ASP A 237 2.34 -11.84 -1.41
CA ASP A 237 1.23 -11.17 -0.72
C ASP A 237 1.31 -9.65 -0.95
N TYR A 238 0.16 -9.00 -1.21
CA TYR A 238 0.14 -7.55 -1.32
C TYR A 238 0.23 -6.90 0.05
N LEU A 239 -0.70 -7.26 0.95
CA LEU A 239 -0.80 -6.72 2.31
C LEU A 239 -0.71 -7.84 3.36
N PHE A 240 -1.51 -8.89 3.25
CA PHE A 240 -1.66 -9.87 4.33
C PHE A 240 -0.64 -11.00 4.24
N HIS A 241 0.27 -11.09 5.22
CA HIS A 241 1.28 -12.15 5.27
C HIS A 241 0.64 -13.55 5.31
N ARG A 242 0.93 -14.34 4.28
CA ARG A 242 0.42 -15.70 4.02
C ARG A 242 -1.10 -15.81 4.02
N HIS A 243 -1.65 -15.78 2.80
CA HIS A 243 -3.05 -16.10 2.57
C HIS A 243 -3.39 -17.58 2.87
N PRO A 244 -4.67 -17.90 3.12
CA PRO A 244 -5.13 -19.28 3.26
C PRO A 244 -4.84 -20.10 2.00
N TYR A 245 -4.38 -21.34 2.15
CA TYR A 245 -3.98 -22.17 1.00
C TYR A 245 -5.16 -22.45 0.06
N GLU A 246 -6.37 -22.47 0.60
CA GLU A 246 -7.63 -22.66 -0.10
C GLU A 246 -8.15 -21.37 -0.76
N GLN A 247 -7.60 -20.21 -0.41
CA GLN A 247 -7.95 -18.93 -1.03
C GLN A 247 -7.30 -18.85 -2.42
N ARG A 248 -8.11 -19.04 -3.45
CA ARG A 248 -7.67 -18.91 -4.84
C ARG A 248 -7.56 -17.44 -5.23
N MET A 249 -6.36 -16.99 -5.57
CA MET A 249 -6.14 -15.67 -6.14
C MET A 249 -6.86 -15.53 -7.49
N LEU A 250 -7.45 -14.36 -7.73
CA LEU A 250 -8.13 -14.08 -8.99
C LEU A 250 -7.11 -14.00 -10.13
N LYS A 251 -7.36 -14.73 -11.22
CA LYS A 251 -6.59 -14.57 -12.46
C LYS A 251 -6.94 -13.22 -13.12
N PRO A 252 -6.06 -12.66 -13.98
CA PRO A 252 -6.27 -11.32 -14.57
C PRO A 252 -7.68 -11.10 -15.12
N THR A 253 -8.17 -11.99 -15.99
CA THR A 253 -9.52 -11.86 -16.60
C THR A 253 -10.65 -11.84 -15.57
N ARG A 254 -10.57 -12.68 -14.53
CA ARG A 254 -11.57 -12.71 -13.46
C ARG A 254 -11.51 -11.48 -12.57
N LEU A 255 -10.32 -10.92 -12.35
CA LEU A 255 -10.15 -9.68 -11.60
C LEU A 255 -10.73 -8.50 -12.39
N GLN A 256 -10.51 -8.46 -13.70
CA GLN A 256 -11.13 -7.46 -14.59
C GLN A 256 -12.66 -7.53 -14.55
N ASP A 257 -13.24 -8.73 -14.70
CA ASP A 257 -14.68 -8.93 -14.61
C ASP A 257 -15.24 -8.56 -13.22
N TRP A 258 -14.46 -8.80 -12.17
CA TRP A 258 -14.80 -8.41 -10.81
C TRP A 258 -14.85 -6.88 -10.66
N CYS A 259 -13.84 -6.17 -11.17
CA CYS A 259 -13.82 -4.69 -11.22
C CYS A 259 -14.99 -4.14 -12.05
N LYS A 260 -15.25 -4.68 -13.25
CA LYS A 260 -16.37 -4.28 -14.11
C LYS A 260 -17.71 -4.42 -13.39
N LYS A 261 -17.97 -5.55 -12.73
CA LYS A 261 -19.19 -5.75 -11.93
C LYS A 261 -19.35 -4.73 -10.79
N MET A 262 -18.25 -4.38 -10.13
CA MET A 262 -18.26 -3.34 -9.09
C MET A 262 -18.60 -1.97 -9.69
N LEU A 263 -17.99 -1.60 -10.82
CA LEU A 263 -18.22 -0.33 -11.50
C LEU A 263 -19.61 -0.23 -12.13
N ASP A 264 -20.12 -1.30 -12.73
CA ASP A 264 -21.47 -1.37 -13.30
C ASP A 264 -22.52 -1.13 -12.20
N LYS A 265 -22.31 -1.68 -11.00
CA LYS A 265 -23.15 -1.38 -9.83
C LYS A 265 -23.03 0.09 -9.41
N ALA A 266 -21.83 0.66 -9.40
CA ALA A 266 -21.61 2.07 -9.08
C ALA A 266 -22.29 3.01 -10.09
N ILE A 267 -22.34 2.64 -11.37
CA ILE A 267 -23.09 3.35 -12.43
C ILE A 267 -24.59 3.26 -12.18
N ALA A 268 -25.11 2.07 -11.87
CA ALA A 268 -26.53 1.88 -11.56
C ALA A 268 -26.98 2.74 -10.37
N GLU A 269 -26.09 2.98 -9.41
CA GLU A 269 -26.30 3.87 -8.25
C GLU A 269 -25.99 5.34 -8.52
N ARG A 270 -25.62 5.71 -9.75
CA ARG A 270 -25.29 7.09 -10.18
C ARG A 270 -24.10 7.70 -9.44
N ILE A 271 -23.23 6.86 -8.88
CA ILE A 271 -21.97 7.27 -8.26
C ILE A 271 -20.94 7.47 -9.37
N VAL A 272 -20.75 6.46 -10.21
CA VAL A 272 -19.87 6.54 -11.39
C VAL A 272 -20.69 6.97 -12.61
N ILE A 273 -20.13 7.83 -13.46
CA ILE A 273 -20.75 8.23 -14.72
C ILE A 273 -20.48 7.18 -15.80
N ASP A 274 -19.21 6.89 -16.02
CA ASP A 274 -18.70 5.81 -16.86
C ASP A 274 -17.29 5.40 -16.41
N TYR A 275 -16.77 4.34 -17.02
CA TYR A 275 -15.37 3.97 -16.93
C TYR A 275 -14.88 3.55 -18.31
N LYS A 276 -13.60 3.79 -18.57
CA LYS A 276 -12.93 3.47 -19.84
C LYS A 276 -11.59 2.81 -19.55
N ASP A 277 -11.04 2.15 -20.57
CA ASP A 277 -9.63 1.82 -20.53
C ASP A 277 -8.77 3.09 -20.68
N ILE A 278 -7.53 3.02 -20.19
CA ILE A 278 -6.63 4.17 -20.22
C ILE A 278 -6.34 4.69 -21.63
N MET A 279 -6.33 3.83 -22.64
CA MET A 279 -6.02 4.27 -23.99
C MET A 279 -7.17 5.09 -24.56
N GLN A 280 -8.41 4.62 -24.40
CA GLN A 280 -9.58 5.37 -24.83
C GLN A 280 -9.68 6.71 -24.08
N ASP A 281 -9.36 6.76 -22.78
CA ASP A 281 -9.31 8.02 -22.03
C ASP A 281 -8.24 8.98 -22.60
N CYS A 282 -7.05 8.49 -22.95
CA CYS A 282 -6.00 9.32 -23.56
C CYS A 282 -6.44 9.89 -24.92
N LEU A 283 -7.14 9.10 -25.74
CA LEU A 283 -7.65 9.53 -27.04
C LEU A 283 -8.74 10.60 -26.89
N ASP A 284 -9.68 10.39 -25.96
CA ASP A 284 -10.79 11.31 -25.72
C ASP A 284 -10.34 12.66 -25.14
N ASN A 285 -9.26 12.65 -24.34
CA ASN A 285 -8.66 13.87 -23.79
C ASN A 285 -7.57 14.48 -24.69
N HIS A 286 -7.39 13.96 -25.92
CA HIS A 286 -6.43 14.46 -26.90
C HIS A 286 -4.99 14.61 -26.35
N VAL A 287 -4.51 13.61 -25.59
CA VAL A 287 -3.15 13.55 -25.05
C VAL A 287 -2.11 13.77 -26.16
N GLN A 288 -1.26 14.78 -26.00
CA GLN A 288 -0.24 15.16 -27.00
C GLN A 288 1.16 14.70 -26.61
N THR A 289 1.40 14.54 -25.31
CA THR A 289 2.71 14.15 -24.76
C THR A 289 2.54 13.16 -23.62
N VAL A 290 3.61 12.45 -23.28
CA VAL A 290 3.61 11.57 -22.09
C VAL A 290 3.44 12.33 -20.76
N LEU A 291 3.64 13.65 -20.76
CA LEU A 291 3.44 14.51 -19.59
C LEU A 291 1.95 14.75 -19.28
N ASP A 292 1.05 14.49 -20.24
CA ASP A 292 -0.39 14.63 -20.06
C ASP A 292 -1.03 13.37 -19.44
N ILE A 293 -0.25 12.28 -19.31
CA ILE A 293 -0.70 11.01 -18.71
C ILE A 293 -0.61 11.12 -17.18
N PRO A 294 -1.67 10.81 -16.42
CA PRO A 294 -1.61 10.80 -14.95
C PRO A 294 -0.43 10.00 -14.40
N TYR A 295 0.29 10.56 -13.43
CA TYR A 295 1.56 10.04 -12.95
C TYR A 295 1.48 9.67 -11.46
N PHE A 296 1.29 8.39 -11.16
CA PHE A 296 1.07 7.91 -9.78
C PHE A 296 2.29 7.19 -9.19
N ASP A 297 2.52 7.35 -7.89
CA ASP A 297 3.62 6.66 -7.23
C ASP A 297 3.37 5.14 -7.18
N GLY A 298 4.39 4.35 -7.51
CA GLY A 298 4.30 2.89 -7.56
C GLY A 298 3.44 2.30 -8.70
N ASP A 299 2.97 3.12 -9.65
CA ASP A 299 2.20 2.66 -10.81
C ASP A 299 3.07 2.14 -11.97
N PHE A 300 2.44 1.41 -12.88
CA PHE A 300 3.02 0.82 -14.08
C PHE A 300 3.49 1.87 -15.11
N TRP A 301 2.71 2.94 -15.35
CA TRP A 301 2.99 3.87 -16.44
C TRP A 301 4.30 4.66 -16.28
N PRO A 302 4.61 5.24 -15.10
CA PRO A 302 5.92 5.85 -14.85
C PRO A 302 7.09 4.93 -15.19
N PHE A 303 7.01 3.65 -14.80
CA PHE A 303 8.07 2.68 -15.09
C PHE A 303 8.21 2.40 -16.59
N ILE A 304 7.09 2.23 -17.32
CA ILE A 304 7.13 2.01 -18.75
C ILE A 304 7.69 3.23 -19.50
N ILE A 305 7.36 4.45 -19.06
CA ILE A 305 7.89 5.68 -19.64
C ILE A 305 9.41 5.75 -19.47
N GLU A 306 9.92 5.57 -18.25
CA GLU A 306 11.38 5.58 -17.97
C GLU A 306 12.13 4.57 -18.84
N ASN A 307 11.69 3.31 -18.89
CA ASN A 307 12.37 2.28 -19.65
C ASN A 307 12.41 2.55 -21.16
N ASN A 308 11.39 3.20 -21.71
CA ASN A 308 11.38 3.54 -23.14
C ASN A 308 12.26 4.75 -23.43
N ILE A 309 12.38 5.71 -22.50
CA ILE A 309 13.36 6.80 -22.59
C ILE A 309 14.78 6.24 -22.58
N GLU A 310 15.10 5.33 -21.66
CA GLU A 310 16.44 4.72 -21.59
C GLU A 310 16.82 3.96 -22.87
N LYS A 311 15.86 3.24 -23.47
CA LYS A 311 16.08 2.55 -24.76
C LYS A 311 16.36 3.52 -25.89
N LEU A 312 15.63 4.64 -25.95
CA LEU A 312 15.87 5.67 -26.95
C LEU A 312 17.27 6.26 -26.81
N GLU A 313 17.72 6.54 -25.59
CA GLU A 313 19.08 7.01 -25.36
C GLU A 313 20.12 5.97 -25.82
N GLN A 314 19.95 4.69 -25.47
CA GLN A 314 20.87 3.61 -25.87
C GLN A 314 20.96 3.44 -27.40
N GLU A 315 19.82 3.55 -28.10
CA GLU A 315 19.78 3.49 -29.57
C GLU A 315 20.46 4.71 -30.21
N GLU A 316 20.34 5.90 -29.63
CA GLU A 316 21.05 7.09 -30.10
C GLU A 316 22.58 6.95 -29.94
N TYR A 317 23.08 6.43 -28.81
CA TYR A 317 24.50 6.17 -28.61
C TYR A 317 25.03 5.08 -29.55
N ALA A 318 24.28 3.99 -29.76
CA ALA A 318 24.69 2.91 -30.66
C ALA A 318 24.81 3.36 -32.13
N ASN A 319 24.04 4.37 -32.54
CA ASN A 319 24.12 4.96 -33.88
C ASN A 319 25.29 5.96 -34.03
N LEU A 320 25.86 6.46 -32.93
CA LEU A 320 27.03 7.35 -32.93
C LEU A 320 28.36 6.57 -32.95
N ASP A 321 28.37 5.34 -32.43
CA ASP A 321 29.53 4.45 -32.34
C ASP A 321 29.76 3.58 -33.60
N ASP A 322 29.19 3.94 -34.77
CA ASP A 322 29.51 3.34 -36.07
C ASP A 322 30.43 4.26 -36.92
N PRO A 323 31.75 4.35 -36.62
CA PRO A 323 32.71 4.97 -37.53
C PRO A 323 33.17 3.95 -38.57
N PHE A 324 33.14 4.37 -39.85
CA PHE A 324 33.70 3.73 -41.07
C PHE A 324 32.74 2.88 -41.95
N GLU A 325 31.89 3.54 -42.75
CA GLU A 325 31.76 3.13 -44.16
C GLU A 325 32.88 3.81 -44.95
N SER A 326 33.95 3.07 -45.25
CA SER A 326 34.94 3.49 -46.25
C SER A 326 34.33 3.38 -47.64
N GLU A 327 34.13 4.53 -48.28
CA GLU A 327 34.04 4.64 -49.73
C GLU A 327 35.34 4.09 -50.33
N ASP A 328 35.29 2.92 -50.97
CA ASP A 328 36.17 2.71 -52.13
C ASP A 328 35.51 1.80 -53.17
N SER A 329 35.38 2.38 -54.35
CA SER A 329 34.78 1.80 -55.54
C SER A 329 35.80 1.00 -56.34
N THR A 330 35.49 -0.23 -56.74
CA THR A 330 35.93 -0.78 -58.04
C THR A 330 35.01 -1.92 -58.51
N GLU A 331 34.44 -1.73 -59.70
CA GLU A 331 33.73 -2.73 -60.51
C GLU A 331 34.70 -3.89 -60.90
N ILE A 332 34.32 -5.16 -61.14
CA ILE A 332 33.61 -5.67 -62.33
C ILE A 332 33.23 -7.17 -62.15
N SER A 333 31.98 -7.49 -62.53
CA SER A 333 31.42 -8.74 -63.11
C SER A 333 31.15 -10.02 -62.28
N GLY A 334 29.92 -10.53 -62.42
CA GLY A 334 29.60 -11.97 -62.25
C GLY A 334 28.19 -12.30 -61.75
N LYS A 335 27.18 -12.26 -62.65
CA LYS A 335 25.78 -12.70 -62.40
C LYS A 335 25.65 -14.08 -61.70
N ARG A 336 24.74 -14.19 -60.71
CA ARG A 336 23.49 -15.01 -60.80
C ARG A 336 22.56 -14.83 -59.58
N LYS A 337 21.26 -14.91 -59.89
CA LYS A 337 20.04 -14.53 -59.15
C LYS A 337 19.64 -15.47 -58.00
N SER A 338 19.05 -14.92 -56.93
CA SER A 338 17.72 -15.34 -56.39
C SER A 338 17.17 -14.41 -55.26
N VAL A 339 16.26 -13.52 -55.65
CA VAL A 339 14.96 -13.09 -55.04
C VAL A 339 14.58 -13.84 -53.74
N ASN A 340 14.20 -13.27 -52.58
CA ASN A 340 13.34 -12.12 -52.22
C ASN A 340 13.78 -11.52 -50.86
N THR A 341 13.91 -10.20 -50.76
CA THR A 341 14.09 -9.50 -49.47
C THR A 341 13.11 -8.32 -49.43
N TYR A 342 12.31 -8.26 -48.37
CA TYR A 342 11.41 -7.15 -48.09
C TYR A 342 12.23 -5.89 -47.83
N GLU A 343 12.06 -4.89 -48.70
CA GLU A 343 12.66 -3.56 -48.55
C GLU A 343 12.07 -2.87 -47.30
N HIS A 344 12.84 -2.84 -46.21
CA HIS A 344 12.74 -1.75 -45.25
C HIS A 344 13.53 -0.56 -45.80
N LYS A 345 12.83 0.40 -46.42
CA LYS A 345 13.40 1.72 -46.69
C LYS A 345 13.85 2.34 -45.37
N LYS A 346 15.17 2.36 -45.13
CA LYS A 346 15.83 3.22 -44.13
C LYS A 346 15.54 4.68 -44.52
N LEU A 347 14.54 5.28 -43.90
CA LEU A 347 14.36 6.72 -43.93
C LEU A 347 15.40 7.31 -42.96
N LYS A 348 16.37 8.08 -43.47
CA LYS A 348 17.25 8.93 -42.66
C LYS A 348 16.38 9.86 -41.83
N LYS A 349 16.24 9.59 -40.53
CA LYS A 349 15.58 10.51 -39.58
C LYS A 349 16.60 11.59 -39.20
N THR A 350 16.33 12.81 -39.63
CA THR A 350 16.88 14.02 -39.04
C THR A 350 16.45 14.09 -37.57
N THR A 351 17.40 14.30 -36.67
CA THR A 351 17.22 14.45 -35.20
C THR A 351 16.43 15.73 -34.89
N ASP A 352 15.11 15.67 -35.03
CA ASP A 352 14.19 16.71 -34.57
C ASP A 352 13.56 16.28 -33.23
N PRO A 353 13.70 17.06 -32.14
CA PRO A 353 13.09 16.79 -30.84
C PRO A 353 11.58 16.50 -30.92
N MET A 354 10.88 17.12 -31.88
CA MET A 354 9.45 16.88 -32.09
C MET A 354 9.17 15.45 -32.58
N SER A 355 10.05 14.87 -33.41
CA SER A 355 9.90 13.51 -33.93
C SER A 355 10.09 12.44 -32.84
N ASN A 356 10.97 12.70 -31.87
CA ASN A 356 11.26 11.77 -30.78
C ASN A 356 10.16 11.76 -29.71
N SER A 357 9.58 12.92 -29.37
CA SER A 357 8.42 13.02 -28.48
C SER A 357 7.21 12.25 -29.02
N THR A 358 6.87 12.45 -30.31
CA THR A 358 5.78 11.72 -30.97
C THR A 358 6.05 10.22 -31.02
N TYR A 359 7.30 9.80 -31.24
CA TYR A 359 7.66 8.39 -31.24
C TYR A 359 7.52 7.75 -29.85
N LEU A 360 7.99 8.42 -28.79
CA LEU A 360 7.83 7.96 -27.42
C LEU A 360 6.34 7.76 -27.10
N LEU A 361 5.49 8.76 -27.37
CA LEU A 361 4.05 8.65 -27.15
C LEU A 361 3.43 7.48 -27.93
N SER A 362 3.81 7.28 -29.20
CA SER A 362 3.31 6.16 -30.01
C SER A 362 3.68 4.79 -29.44
N THR A 363 4.89 4.68 -28.86
CA THR A 363 5.35 3.46 -28.18
C THR A 363 4.58 3.22 -26.89
N ILE A 364 4.29 4.28 -26.12
CA ILE A 364 3.45 4.20 -24.93
C ILE A 364 2.02 3.81 -25.28
N PHE A 365 1.42 4.39 -26.33
CA PHE A 365 0.09 4.01 -26.79
C PHE A 365 0.03 2.54 -27.27
N SER A 366 1.09 2.05 -27.92
CA SER A 366 1.20 0.63 -28.26
C SER A 366 1.23 -0.27 -27.01
N ALA A 367 1.85 0.19 -25.92
CA ALA A 367 1.79 -0.50 -24.63
C ALA A 367 0.39 -0.40 -23.99
N MET A 368 -0.27 0.75 -24.08
CA MET A 368 -1.65 0.94 -23.61
C MET A 368 -2.61 -0.02 -24.29
N GLU A 369 -2.59 -0.13 -25.62
CA GLU A 369 -3.45 -1.08 -26.35
C GLU A 369 -3.25 -2.51 -25.87
N LYS A 370 -1.99 -2.91 -25.60
CA LYS A 370 -1.66 -4.25 -25.11
C LYS A 370 -2.21 -4.55 -23.72
N TYR A 371 -2.30 -3.55 -22.84
CA TYR A 371 -2.69 -3.73 -21.44
C TYR A 371 -4.03 -3.06 -21.09
N LYS A 372 -4.80 -2.59 -22.07
CA LYS A 372 -5.99 -1.75 -21.88
C LYS A 372 -7.03 -2.32 -20.91
N ASP A 373 -7.28 -3.62 -20.97
CA ASP A 373 -8.26 -4.28 -20.09
C ASP A 373 -7.85 -4.30 -18.60
N THR A 374 -6.61 -3.93 -18.26
CA THR A 374 -6.10 -3.94 -16.88
C THR A 374 -6.14 -2.57 -16.20
N PHE A 375 -6.35 -1.48 -16.94
CA PHE A 375 -6.34 -0.12 -16.39
C PHE A 375 -7.69 0.54 -16.57
N PHE A 376 -8.35 0.85 -15.47
CA PHE A 376 -9.67 1.50 -15.46
C PHE A 376 -9.51 2.97 -15.09
N VAL A 377 -9.94 3.85 -16.00
CA VAL A 377 -10.16 5.27 -15.72
C VAL A 377 -11.64 5.47 -15.47
N ILE A 378 -11.98 5.83 -14.23
CA ILE A 378 -13.35 5.92 -13.73
C ILE A 378 -13.71 7.39 -13.61
N ARG A 379 -14.80 7.81 -14.24
CA ARG A 379 -15.25 9.20 -14.23
C ARG A 379 -16.36 9.41 -13.21
N LEU A 380 -16.14 10.33 -12.28
CA LEU A 380 -17.07 10.66 -11.20
C LEU A 380 -17.89 11.91 -11.50
N HIS A 381 -17.31 12.87 -12.25
CA HIS A 381 -17.94 14.14 -12.65
C HIS A 381 -17.75 14.45 -14.14
N ASN A 382 -18.69 15.22 -14.74
CA ASN A 382 -18.65 15.62 -16.16
C ASN A 382 -17.79 16.85 -16.41
N GLN A 383 -17.77 17.82 -15.49
CA GLN A 383 -17.06 19.10 -15.58
C GLN A 383 -16.63 19.55 -14.17
N ILE A 384 -15.67 20.46 -14.10
CA ILE A 384 -15.29 21.13 -12.84
C ILE A 384 -16.51 21.94 -12.38
N THR A 385 -17.30 21.38 -11.48
CA THR A 385 -18.30 22.16 -10.74
C THR A 385 -17.57 22.83 -9.57
N SER A 386 -17.90 24.07 -9.25
CA SER A 386 -17.33 24.76 -8.10
C SER A 386 -17.81 24.07 -6.83
N TYR A 387 -16.97 23.22 -6.25
CA TYR A 387 -17.23 22.58 -4.96
C TYR A 387 -16.64 23.43 -3.85
N SER A 388 -17.41 23.67 -2.80
CA SER A 388 -16.86 24.16 -1.53
C SER A 388 -16.09 23.02 -0.89
N THR A 389 -14.77 23.16 -0.79
CA THR A 389 -13.92 22.21 -0.05
C THR A 389 -14.39 22.19 1.41
N GLY A 390 -15.01 21.09 1.82
CA GLY A 390 -15.33 20.85 3.23
C GLY A 390 -14.02 20.77 4.02
N ASN A 391 -13.86 21.63 5.02
CA ASN A 391 -12.64 21.84 5.80
C ASN A 391 -12.15 20.61 6.62
N GLU A 392 -12.82 19.46 6.55
CA GLU A 392 -12.55 18.29 7.41
C GLU A 392 -11.64 17.20 6.80
N ILE A 393 -11.17 17.36 5.55
CA ILE A 393 -10.35 16.36 4.84
C ILE A 393 -8.95 16.15 5.50
N ASN A 394 -8.57 16.99 6.46
CA ASN A 394 -7.16 17.26 6.81
C ASN A 394 -6.65 16.65 8.12
N ALA A 395 -7.37 15.73 8.75
CA ALA A 395 -6.82 15.05 9.93
C ALA A 395 -5.67 14.13 9.51
N VAL A 396 -4.44 14.55 9.82
CA VAL A 396 -3.23 13.75 9.65
C VAL A 396 -3.24 12.63 10.69
N ILE A 397 -3.21 11.39 10.22
CA ILE A 397 -3.07 10.18 11.03
C ILE A 397 -1.71 9.60 10.67
N GLN A 398 -0.70 9.85 11.51
CA GLN A 398 0.62 9.26 11.32
C GLN A 398 0.71 7.95 12.08
N CYS A 399 0.88 6.86 11.35
CA CYS A 399 1.14 5.53 11.88
C CYS A 399 2.24 4.87 11.04
N ASP A 400 3.45 4.76 11.58
CA ASP A 400 4.60 4.25 10.83
C ASP A 400 4.40 2.79 10.39
N LEU A 401 3.70 2.00 11.21
CA LEU A 401 3.30 0.62 10.88
C LEU A 401 2.41 0.55 9.63
N MET A 402 1.60 1.59 9.41
CA MET A 402 0.61 1.67 8.31
C MET A 402 1.01 2.70 7.25
N ASP A 403 2.26 3.17 7.27
CA ASP A 403 2.82 4.14 6.30
C ASP A 403 2.84 3.54 4.89
N THR A 404 3.40 2.34 4.79
CA THR A 404 3.53 1.59 3.55
C THR A 404 3.05 0.17 3.73
N ARG A 405 2.65 -0.46 2.63
CA ARG A 405 2.43 -1.91 2.61
C ARG A 405 3.64 -2.70 3.09
N TYR A 406 4.86 -2.19 2.87
CA TYR A 406 6.09 -2.87 3.25
C TYR A 406 6.26 -2.87 4.77
N ALA A 407 6.01 -1.74 5.44
CA ALA A 407 6.05 -1.66 6.90
C ALA A 407 5.08 -2.66 7.54
N PHE A 408 3.82 -2.68 7.07
CA PHE A 408 2.81 -3.61 7.54
C PHE A 408 3.19 -5.08 7.28
N LEU A 409 3.61 -5.40 6.04
CA LEU A 409 3.96 -6.77 5.66
C LEU A 409 5.22 -7.25 6.38
N SER A 410 6.25 -6.41 6.52
CA SER A 410 7.48 -6.73 7.26
C SER A 410 7.17 -7.00 8.72
N PHE A 411 6.38 -6.13 9.36
CA PHE A 411 5.94 -6.35 10.74
C PHE A 411 5.24 -7.71 10.91
N ALA A 412 4.33 -8.05 10.00
CA ALA A 412 3.63 -9.34 10.04
C ALA A 412 4.57 -10.53 9.79
N CYS A 413 5.53 -10.41 8.86
CA CYS A 413 6.57 -11.41 8.63
C CYS A 413 7.44 -11.62 9.87
N ASP A 414 7.99 -10.55 10.44
CA ASP A 414 8.96 -10.58 11.53
C ASP A 414 8.35 -11.15 12.82
N LYS A 415 7.04 -10.95 13.01
CA LYS A 415 6.29 -11.49 14.15
C LYS A 415 5.61 -12.83 13.87
N ASN A 416 5.75 -13.39 12.67
CA ASN A 416 5.02 -14.58 12.21
C ASN A 416 3.48 -14.45 12.34
N TYR A 417 2.96 -13.24 12.14
CA TYR A 417 1.52 -12.96 12.12
C TYR A 417 0.94 -13.30 10.75
N GLU A 418 0.48 -14.54 10.63
CA GLU A 418 -0.12 -15.04 9.39
C GLU A 418 -1.64 -14.83 9.33
N PHE A 419 -2.16 -14.77 8.11
CA PHE A 419 -3.60 -14.77 7.83
C PHE A 419 -4.05 -16.06 7.12
N SER A 420 -3.32 -17.15 7.32
CA SER A 420 -3.45 -18.42 6.59
C SER A 420 -4.59 -19.34 7.08
N SER A 421 -5.18 -19.04 8.23
CA SER A 421 -6.35 -19.75 8.77
C SER A 421 -7.14 -18.80 9.66
N LEU A 422 -8.42 -19.08 9.93
CA LEU A 422 -9.26 -18.19 10.75
C LEU A 422 -8.67 -17.96 12.15
N ARG A 423 -8.13 -19.00 12.79
CA ARG A 423 -7.49 -18.87 14.12
C ARG A 423 -6.24 -18.00 14.09
N ARG A 424 -5.42 -18.12 13.04
CA ARG A 424 -4.22 -17.28 12.84
C ARG A 424 -4.63 -15.84 12.53
N ALA A 425 -5.61 -15.64 11.65
CA ALA A 425 -6.16 -14.31 11.35
C ALA A 425 -6.74 -13.61 12.60
N LYS A 426 -7.45 -14.34 13.47
CA LYS A 426 -7.91 -13.83 14.78
C LYS A 426 -6.74 -13.38 15.65
N PHE A 427 -5.72 -14.23 15.81
CA PHE A 427 -4.55 -13.92 16.62
C PHE A 427 -3.73 -12.75 16.06
N SER A 428 -3.47 -12.75 14.76
CA SER A 428 -2.77 -11.69 14.03
C SER A 428 -3.53 -10.37 14.11
N THR A 429 -4.86 -10.39 13.97
CA THR A 429 -5.70 -9.19 14.12
C THR A 429 -5.64 -8.65 15.55
N MET A 430 -5.76 -9.51 16.57
CA MET A 430 -5.67 -9.11 17.97
C MET A 430 -4.30 -8.50 18.30
N SER A 431 -3.22 -9.11 17.80
CA SER A 431 -1.86 -8.62 17.98
C SER A 431 -1.64 -7.27 17.29
N LEU A 432 -2.16 -7.14 16.06
CA LEU A 432 -2.10 -5.90 15.29
C LEU A 432 -2.89 -4.78 15.97
N LEU A 433 -4.09 -5.06 16.47
CA LEU A 433 -4.90 -4.08 17.17
C LEU A 433 -4.20 -3.58 18.43
N HIS A 434 -3.58 -4.48 19.21
CA HIS A 434 -2.73 -4.08 20.32
C HIS A 434 -1.64 -3.12 19.87
N GLU A 435 -0.88 -3.46 18.83
CA GLU A 435 0.20 -2.61 18.30
C GLU A 435 -0.32 -1.25 17.79
N LEU A 436 -1.46 -1.21 17.11
CA LEU A 436 -2.07 0.02 16.61
C LEU A 436 -2.49 0.94 17.75
N HIS A 437 -3.09 0.38 18.79
CA HIS A 437 -3.44 1.14 19.99
C HIS A 437 -2.18 1.61 20.70
N THR A 438 -1.18 0.77 20.94
CA THR A 438 0.03 1.20 21.67
C THR A 438 0.90 2.17 20.88
N SER A 439 1.09 1.97 19.58
CA SER A 439 1.90 2.85 18.72
C SER A 439 1.27 4.22 18.51
N THR A 440 -0.06 4.32 18.46
CA THR A 440 -0.75 5.62 18.45
C THR A 440 -0.69 6.30 19.81
N THR A 441 -0.66 5.52 20.90
CA THR A 441 -0.59 6.10 22.25
C THR A 441 0.84 6.38 22.76
N ASP A 442 1.87 5.82 22.14
CA ASP A 442 3.29 6.15 22.44
C ASP A 442 3.65 7.61 22.13
N LYS A 443 2.78 8.33 21.42
CA LYS A 443 2.80 9.81 21.38
C LYS A 443 2.01 10.43 22.54
N LEU A 444 2.33 10.09 23.79
CA LEU A 444 1.97 10.79 25.06
C LEU A 444 1.02 10.06 26.05
N ILE A 445 1.22 8.76 26.39
CA ILE A 445 0.66 8.22 27.65
C ILE A 445 1.52 8.63 28.84
N TYR A 446 1.02 9.53 29.67
CA TYR A 446 1.61 9.83 30.98
C TYR A 446 1.01 8.95 32.07
N LYS A 447 1.87 8.46 32.97
CA LYS A 447 1.46 7.73 34.19
C LYS A 447 1.66 8.64 35.40
N CYS A 448 0.62 8.85 36.19
CA CYS A 448 0.70 9.62 37.43
C CYS A 448 1.70 8.97 38.39
N ASN A 449 2.68 9.73 38.88
CA ASN A 449 3.69 9.24 39.83
C ASN A 449 3.07 8.84 41.19
N ALA A 450 1.89 9.38 41.54
CA ALA A 450 1.19 9.03 42.79
C ALA A 450 0.34 7.76 42.68
N CYS A 451 -0.63 7.72 41.75
CA CYS A 451 -1.58 6.60 41.65
C CYS A 451 -1.21 5.55 40.60
N ARG A 452 -0.16 5.80 39.80
CA ARG A 452 0.31 4.96 38.68
C ARG A 452 -0.72 4.71 37.58
N GLN A 453 -1.86 5.41 37.62
CA GLN A 453 -2.88 5.38 36.58
C GLN A 453 -2.50 6.29 35.42
N GLN A 454 -3.00 5.95 34.24
CA GLN A 454 -2.87 6.76 33.03
C GLN A 454 -3.68 8.07 33.15
N CYS A 455 -3.16 9.16 32.56
CA CYS A 455 -3.74 10.50 32.68
C CYS A 455 -3.86 11.20 31.33
N ASP A 456 -5.06 11.68 31.00
CA ASP A 456 -5.30 12.51 29.81
C ASP A 456 -4.90 13.99 30.03
N ILE A 457 -4.99 14.45 31.28
CA ILE A 457 -4.57 15.79 31.73
C ILE A 457 -3.45 15.59 32.74
N ARG A 458 -2.27 16.16 32.45
CA ARG A 458 -1.10 16.08 33.33
C ARG A 458 -0.80 17.42 34.00
N TYR A 459 -0.45 17.35 35.28
CA TYR A 459 0.24 18.40 36.01
C TYR A 459 1.70 17.99 36.09
N HIS A 460 2.58 18.74 35.42
CA HIS A 460 4.01 18.42 35.35
C HIS A 460 4.81 19.36 36.25
N CYS A 461 5.69 18.78 37.07
CA CYS A 461 6.68 19.56 37.83
C CYS A 461 7.83 19.96 36.92
N ARG A 462 8.20 21.25 36.91
CA ARG A 462 9.31 21.76 36.09
C ARG A 462 10.68 21.60 36.74
N GLU A 463 10.72 21.30 38.02
CA GLU A 463 11.95 21.23 38.81
C GLU A 463 12.37 19.77 39.06
N CYS A 464 11.42 18.88 39.30
CA CYS A 464 11.66 17.45 39.41
C CYS A 464 11.71 16.78 38.04
N LYS A 465 12.71 15.92 37.86
CA LYS A 465 12.82 15.08 36.67
C LYS A 465 11.67 14.06 36.64
N ASP A 466 10.88 14.08 35.57
CA ASP A 466 9.84 13.08 35.26
C ASP A 466 8.79 12.88 36.38
N PHE A 467 8.33 13.98 36.98
CA PHE A 467 7.27 13.95 38.00
C PHE A 467 5.95 14.57 37.48
N ASP A 468 4.97 13.71 37.22
CA ASP A 468 3.65 14.06 36.70
C ASP A 468 2.54 13.57 37.64
N LEU A 469 1.51 14.39 37.86
CA LEU A 469 0.30 14.02 38.59
C LEU A 469 -0.93 14.14 37.70
N CYS A 470 -1.91 13.24 37.90
CA CYS A 470 -3.23 13.39 37.30
C CYS A 470 -4.01 14.49 38.01
N GLU A 471 -5.05 15.04 37.36
CA GLU A 471 -5.91 16.07 37.94
C GLU A 471 -6.45 15.67 39.34
N LYS A 472 -6.92 14.43 39.49
CA LYS A 472 -7.39 13.92 40.79
C LYS A 472 -6.29 13.86 41.86
N CYS A 473 -5.06 13.52 41.48
CA CYS A 473 -3.93 13.44 42.41
C CYS A 473 -3.29 14.80 42.70
N TYR A 474 -3.51 15.78 41.82
CA TYR A 474 -3.12 17.16 42.04
C TYR A 474 -4.11 17.89 42.97
N ASP A 475 -5.41 17.65 42.80
CA ASP A 475 -6.47 18.28 43.60
C ASP A 475 -6.58 17.73 45.04
N ILE A 476 -6.00 16.56 45.30
CA ILE A 476 -5.87 15.99 46.65
C ILE A 476 -4.56 16.53 47.24
N GLU A 477 -4.67 17.35 48.28
CA GLU A 477 -3.62 18.08 49.02
C GLU A 477 -2.17 17.99 48.46
N PRO A 478 -1.55 19.10 48.04
CA PRO A 478 -0.28 19.06 47.33
C PRO A 478 0.85 18.71 48.29
N GLN A 479 1.29 17.45 48.29
CA GLN A 479 2.55 17.05 48.93
C GLN A 479 3.77 17.28 48.03
N HIS A 480 3.59 17.87 46.85
CA HIS A 480 4.71 18.21 45.97
C HIS A 480 5.17 19.64 46.21
N GLU A 481 6.42 19.81 46.62
CA GLU A 481 7.00 21.10 47.06
C GLU A 481 7.14 22.14 45.92
N HIS A 482 7.09 21.72 44.66
CA HIS A 482 7.31 22.58 43.49
C HIS A 482 6.02 22.90 42.73
N GLU A 483 5.98 24.08 42.09
CA GLU A 483 4.86 24.51 41.25
C GLU A 483 4.67 23.57 40.05
N MET A 484 3.45 23.02 39.92
CA MET A 484 3.11 22.12 38.82
C MET A 484 2.27 22.84 37.77
N LYS A 485 2.62 22.69 36.49
CA LYS A 485 1.85 23.29 35.39
C LYS A 485 0.91 22.28 34.77
N ARG A 486 -0.35 22.70 34.63
CA ARG A 486 -1.37 21.97 33.88
C ARG A 486 -1.03 22.02 32.40
N SER A 487 -0.85 20.85 31.79
CA SER A 487 -0.76 20.68 30.35
C SER A 487 -1.94 19.84 29.91
N ILE A 488 -2.84 20.43 29.14
CA ILE A 488 -3.84 19.70 28.37
C ILE A 488 -3.13 19.22 27.12
N LEU A 489 -3.40 18.00 26.65
CA LEU A 489 -3.01 17.59 25.30
C LEU A 489 -3.78 18.46 24.28
N SER A 490 -3.26 19.64 23.97
CA SER A 490 -3.59 20.36 22.76
C SER A 490 -2.63 19.89 21.67
N ILE A 491 -3.19 19.44 20.56
CA ILE A 491 -2.54 18.90 19.34
C ILE A 491 -1.54 19.88 18.66
N VAL A 492 -1.18 21.01 19.29
CA VAL A 492 -0.61 22.17 18.57
C VAL A 492 0.89 22.42 18.79
N ASP A 493 1.57 21.82 19.77
CA ASP A 493 2.98 22.15 20.05
C ASP A 493 4.00 21.08 19.60
N VAL A 494 4.03 20.79 18.29
CA VAL A 494 5.11 20.01 17.63
C VAL A 494 5.88 20.87 16.61
N SER A 495 6.14 22.14 16.94
CA SER A 495 6.78 23.08 15.99
C SER A 495 8.26 23.37 16.25
N GLN A 496 8.92 22.76 17.25
CA GLN A 496 10.31 23.16 17.60
C GLN A 496 11.37 22.06 17.71
N TYR A 497 11.08 20.79 17.38
CA TYR A 497 12.10 19.72 17.33
C TYR A 497 12.27 19.05 15.96
N GLY A 498 11.78 19.68 14.89
CA GLY A 498 11.83 19.17 13.51
C GLY A 498 13.02 19.64 12.67
N LYS A 499 14.20 19.90 13.26
CA LYS A 499 15.43 20.17 12.49
C LYS A 499 16.51 19.20 12.92
N GLN A 500 17.03 18.47 11.93
CA GLN A 500 18.06 17.43 11.99
C GLN A 500 17.52 16.02 12.28
N ASN A 501 16.85 15.45 11.28
CA ASN A 501 17.07 14.07 10.81
C ASN A 501 16.28 13.85 9.52
N SER A 502 16.61 14.63 8.49
CA SER A 502 16.35 14.26 7.10
C SER A 502 17.44 13.27 6.69
N LEU A 503 17.29 12.01 7.10
CA LEU A 503 18.05 10.93 6.50
C LEU A 503 17.36 10.56 5.19
N ASN A 504 18.16 10.70 4.14
CA ASN A 504 17.81 10.53 2.75
C ASN A 504 17.00 9.26 2.50
N VAL A 505 15.94 9.45 1.75
CA VAL A 505 15.19 8.41 1.05
C VAL A 505 16.15 7.77 0.05
N ASP A 506 16.52 6.51 0.29
CA ASP A 506 17.16 5.60 -0.67
C ASP A 506 16.36 4.28 -0.74
N ASP A 507 15.29 4.30 -1.55
CA ASP A 507 15.04 3.47 -2.74
C ASP A 507 15.36 1.95 -2.82
N LYS A 508 15.73 1.24 -1.75
CA LYS A 508 16.15 -0.18 -1.89
C LYS A 508 15.07 -1.27 -1.98
N SER A 509 13.78 -1.03 -1.73
CA SER A 509 12.78 -2.13 -1.71
C SER A 509 11.74 -2.12 -2.84
N ILE A 510 11.53 -0.99 -3.52
CA ILE A 510 10.83 -0.94 -4.82
C ILE A 510 11.73 -1.51 -5.94
N ALA A 511 13.06 -1.38 -5.79
CA ALA A 511 14.06 -1.99 -6.66
C ALA A 511 13.86 -3.51 -6.86
N ASN A 512 13.31 -4.22 -5.87
CA ASN A 512 13.00 -5.65 -5.94
C ASN A 512 11.64 -5.99 -6.55
N ILE A 513 10.68 -5.05 -6.57
CA ILE A 513 9.35 -5.27 -7.19
C ILE A 513 9.49 -5.34 -8.72
N LEU A 514 10.37 -4.52 -9.30
CA LEU A 514 10.53 -4.36 -10.74
C LEU A 514 11.64 -5.22 -11.35
N TYR A 515 12.62 -5.67 -10.56
CA TYR A 515 13.61 -6.64 -11.05
C TYR A 515 12.96 -7.94 -11.58
N LYS A 516 11.73 -8.26 -11.16
CA LYS A 516 10.93 -9.38 -11.70
C LYS A 516 9.90 -8.99 -12.76
N ILE A 517 9.65 -7.70 -12.97
CA ILE A 517 9.18 -7.25 -14.27
C ILE A 517 10.31 -7.43 -15.32
N THR A 518 11.58 -7.58 -14.94
CA THR A 518 12.63 -8.16 -15.81
C THR A 518 12.49 -9.69 -16.02
N ALA A 519 11.56 -10.35 -15.32
CA ALA A 519 11.00 -11.63 -15.74
C ALA A 519 9.67 -11.49 -16.49
N MET A 520 9.18 -10.26 -16.77
CA MET A 520 8.44 -10.08 -18.03
C MET A 520 9.26 -10.82 -19.08
N LYS A 521 8.60 -11.62 -19.90
CA LYS A 521 9.13 -11.83 -21.24
C LYS A 521 10.53 -12.47 -21.36
N ILE A 522 10.99 -13.24 -20.38
CA ILE A 522 11.79 -14.45 -20.73
C ILE A 522 10.91 -15.38 -21.61
N ASN A 523 9.58 -15.21 -21.57
CA ASN A 523 8.54 -15.77 -22.44
C ASN A 523 7.75 -14.65 -23.19
N ALA A 524 8.33 -13.62 -23.79
CA ALA A 524 8.77 -13.69 -25.16
C ALA A 524 9.42 -15.03 -25.46
N THR A 525 8.60 -15.97 -25.91
CA THR A 525 8.79 -16.52 -27.26
C THR A 525 10.23 -16.92 -27.59
N LEU A 526 10.87 -17.64 -26.67
CA LEU A 526 11.81 -18.71 -27.03
C LEU A 526 11.06 -19.98 -27.48
N ASN A 527 9.77 -19.84 -27.85
CA ASN A 527 9.08 -20.51 -28.95
C ASN A 527 8.03 -19.60 -29.57
#